data_AF-A0A967IPW1-F1
#
_entry.id   AF-A0A967IPW1-F1
#
_cell.length_a   1.000
_cell.length_b   1.000
_cell.length_c   1.000
_cell.angle_alpha   90.00
_cell.angle_beta   90.00
_cell.angle_gamma   90.00
#
_symmetry.space_group_name_H-M   'P 1'
#
loop_
_entity.id
_entity.type
_entity.pdbx_description
1 polymer ?
#
loop_
_entity_poly.entity_id
_entity_poly.type
_entity_poly.pdbx_seq_one_letter_code
_entity_poly.pdbx_strand_id
1 'polypeptide(L)'
;MGAAKNVADGDLTSTITLRSDDEMGSMAETLNQMIRTLNEAFTKIAGVSETVYAHARQLSSSSDVLMQGTKQQSRQIDQVVTSSSEMSQSIIDVARNTSDASEATRQAADIAREGKVIVEESVEGILGLVKSIESISETIEGLGMRSSEIGEIVTVIEDIADQTNLLALNAAIEAARAGEQGRGFAVVADEVRKLAEKTSNATGEIAEKVAMIQEETGRTIAAIKEGNEQGGHAVNAASKSGASLES
;
A
#
# COMPACT_ATOMS: atom_id res chain seq x y z
N MET A 1 -25.85 -107.08 41.58
CA MET A 1 -24.57 -106.44 41.98
C MET A 1 -23.84 -105.71 40.83
N GLY A 2 -24.03 -106.06 39.55
CA GLY A 2 -23.34 -105.36 38.44
C GLY A 2 -23.71 -103.89 38.25
N ALA A 3 -25.01 -103.55 38.22
CA ALA A 3 -25.46 -102.17 37.98
C ALA A 3 -25.01 -101.16 39.05
N ALA A 4 -25.04 -101.55 40.33
CA ALA A 4 -24.57 -100.69 41.42
C ALA A 4 -23.06 -100.42 41.35
N LYS A 5 -22.27 -101.40 40.88
CA LYS A 5 -20.83 -101.25 40.65
C LYS A 5 -20.55 -100.30 39.47
N ASN A 6 -21.27 -100.44 38.36
CA ASN A 6 -21.14 -99.54 37.21
C ASN A 6 -21.44 -98.08 37.57
N VAL A 7 -22.49 -97.85 38.36
CA VAL A 7 -22.82 -96.51 38.89
C VAL A 7 -21.70 -95.97 39.76
N ALA A 8 -21.11 -96.80 40.63
CA ALA A 8 -19.96 -96.42 41.46
C ALA A 8 -18.71 -96.10 40.63
N ASP A 9 -18.54 -96.76 39.48
CA ASP A 9 -17.47 -96.51 38.51
C ASP A 9 -17.76 -95.29 37.59
N GLY A 10 -18.91 -94.59 37.80
CA GLY A 10 -19.26 -93.34 37.12
C GLY A 10 -20.22 -93.49 35.92
N ASP A 11 -20.68 -94.70 35.62
CA ASP A 11 -21.71 -94.93 34.61
C ASP A 11 -23.11 -94.66 35.18
N LEU A 12 -23.53 -93.39 35.06
CA LEU A 12 -24.87 -92.94 35.46
C LEU A 12 -25.96 -93.27 34.43
N THR A 13 -25.67 -94.06 33.39
CA THR A 13 -26.68 -94.60 32.46
C THR A 13 -27.22 -95.95 32.92
N SER A 14 -26.52 -96.62 33.84
CA SER A 14 -26.92 -97.88 34.45
C SER A 14 -28.13 -97.71 35.38
N THR A 15 -29.08 -98.65 35.32
CA THR A 15 -30.28 -98.68 36.19
C THR A 15 -30.23 -99.90 37.12
N ILE A 16 -30.49 -99.70 38.41
CA ILE A 16 -30.58 -100.78 39.39
C ILE A 16 -31.96 -101.43 39.29
N THR A 17 -32.02 -102.67 38.80
CA THR A 17 -33.27 -103.44 38.71
C THR A 17 -33.40 -104.41 39.88
N LEU A 18 -34.33 -104.13 40.79
CA LEU A 18 -34.72 -105.01 41.88
C LEU A 18 -36.25 -105.03 41.95
N ARG A 19 -36.86 -106.21 41.75
CA ARG A 19 -38.32 -106.39 41.85
C ARG A 19 -38.64 -106.98 43.21
N SER A 20 -38.95 -106.11 44.17
CA SER A 20 -39.40 -106.47 45.51
C SER A 20 -40.33 -105.38 46.03
N ASP A 21 -41.39 -105.75 46.74
CA ASP A 21 -42.34 -104.80 47.35
C ASP A 21 -41.98 -104.49 48.83
N ASP A 22 -40.72 -104.71 49.19
CA ASP A 22 -40.15 -104.48 50.52
C ASP A 22 -39.21 -103.26 50.54
N GLU A 23 -38.57 -103.01 51.69
CA GLU A 23 -37.65 -101.90 51.91
C GLU A 23 -36.47 -101.90 50.92
N MET A 24 -36.08 -103.05 50.40
CA MET A 24 -34.99 -103.16 49.41
C MET A 24 -35.45 -102.65 48.05
N GLY A 25 -36.71 -102.91 47.66
CA GLY A 25 -37.33 -102.34 46.47
C GLY A 25 -37.37 -100.81 46.51
N SER A 26 -37.83 -100.23 47.63
CA SER A 26 -37.88 -98.77 47.82
C SER A 26 -36.48 -98.12 47.81
N MET A 27 -35.47 -98.78 48.37
CA MET A 27 -34.08 -98.32 48.31
C MET A 27 -33.54 -98.31 46.86
N ALA A 28 -33.85 -99.32 46.06
CA ALA A 28 -33.45 -99.38 44.66
C ALA A 28 -34.09 -98.24 43.83
N GLU A 29 -35.35 -97.92 44.07
CA GLU A 29 -36.04 -96.77 43.44
C GLU A 29 -35.40 -95.43 43.83
N THR A 30 -35.10 -95.24 45.11
CA THR A 30 -34.46 -94.02 45.64
C THR A 30 -33.05 -93.84 45.07
N LEU A 31 -32.27 -94.92 44.97
CA LEU A 31 -30.95 -94.91 44.34
C LEU A 31 -31.04 -94.57 42.83
N ASN A 32 -32.02 -95.13 42.11
CA ASN A 32 -32.25 -94.78 40.71
C ASN A 32 -32.65 -93.30 40.54
N GLN A 33 -33.40 -92.72 41.49
CA GLN A 33 -33.70 -91.29 41.48
C GLN A 33 -32.43 -90.46 41.68
N MET A 34 -31.56 -90.83 42.63
CA MET A 34 -30.26 -90.18 42.83
C MET A 34 -29.39 -90.26 41.58
N ILE A 35 -29.32 -91.42 40.92
CA ILE A 35 -28.57 -91.61 39.66
C ILE A 35 -29.07 -90.66 38.58
N ARG A 36 -30.41 -90.53 38.41
CA ARG A 36 -31.01 -89.59 37.46
C ARG A 36 -30.65 -88.14 37.79
N THR A 37 -30.78 -87.71 39.04
CA THR A 37 -30.44 -86.35 39.45
C THR A 37 -28.96 -86.03 39.26
N LEU A 38 -28.05 -86.98 39.54
CA LEU A 38 -26.63 -86.82 39.26
C LEU A 38 -26.35 -86.72 37.76
N ASN A 39 -26.99 -87.57 36.94
CA ASN A 39 -26.86 -87.53 35.48
C ASN A 39 -27.32 -86.18 34.90
N GLU A 40 -28.47 -85.67 35.35
CA GLU A 40 -28.98 -84.34 35.00
C GLU A 40 -28.01 -83.22 35.42
N ALA A 41 -27.45 -83.30 36.64
CA ALA A 41 -26.48 -82.33 37.13
C ALA A 41 -25.19 -82.33 36.29
N PHE A 42 -24.64 -83.50 35.95
CA PHE A 42 -23.45 -83.60 35.09
C PHE A 42 -23.72 -83.12 33.67
N THR A 43 -24.89 -83.44 33.11
CA THR A 43 -25.32 -82.93 31.80
C THR A 43 -25.40 -81.41 31.80
N LYS A 44 -25.97 -80.82 32.86
CA LYS A 44 -26.02 -79.35 33.04
C LYS A 44 -24.62 -78.75 33.21
N ILE A 45 -23.73 -79.38 33.97
CA ILE A 45 -22.33 -78.94 34.14
C ILE A 45 -21.59 -78.99 32.81
N ALA A 46 -21.77 -80.04 32.00
CA ALA A 46 -21.17 -80.16 30.68
C ALA A 46 -21.64 -79.01 29.75
N GLY A 47 -22.95 -78.74 29.71
CA GLY A 47 -23.50 -77.63 28.93
C GLY A 47 -23.03 -76.25 29.39
N VAL A 48 -22.91 -76.03 30.70
CA VAL A 48 -22.33 -74.79 31.25
C VAL A 48 -20.85 -74.68 30.86
N SER A 49 -20.08 -75.76 30.94
CA SER A 49 -18.66 -75.77 30.59
C SER A 49 -18.44 -75.45 29.11
N GLU A 50 -19.29 -75.98 28.22
CA GLU A 50 -19.26 -75.67 26.79
C GLU A 50 -19.59 -74.19 26.52
N THR A 51 -20.58 -73.65 27.24
CA THR A 51 -20.94 -72.22 27.15
C THR A 51 -19.80 -71.32 27.63
N VAL A 52 -19.14 -71.67 28.75
CA VAL A 52 -17.97 -70.95 29.26
C VAL A 52 -16.82 -70.99 28.26
N TYR A 53 -16.56 -72.14 27.64
CA TYR A 53 -15.53 -72.28 26.60
C TYR A 53 -15.83 -71.40 25.38
N ALA A 54 -17.08 -71.35 24.93
CA ALA A 54 -17.51 -70.48 23.83
C ALA A 54 -17.30 -68.99 24.18
N HIS A 55 -17.69 -68.56 25.38
CA HIS A 55 -17.46 -67.19 25.84
C HIS A 55 -15.98 -66.83 25.98
N ALA A 56 -15.14 -67.75 26.47
CA ALA A 56 -13.71 -67.54 26.57
C ALA A 56 -13.07 -67.34 25.18
N ARG A 57 -13.48 -68.12 24.17
CA ARG A 57 -13.03 -67.92 22.78
C ARG A 57 -13.48 -66.57 22.22
N GLN A 58 -14.74 -66.19 22.45
CA GLN A 58 -15.23 -64.88 22.01
C GLN A 58 -14.44 -63.74 22.67
N LEU A 59 -14.18 -63.83 23.98
CA LEU A 59 -13.40 -62.84 24.72
C LEU A 59 -11.96 -62.73 24.19
N SER A 60 -11.32 -63.86 23.88
CA SER A 60 -9.99 -63.88 23.25
C SER A 60 -10.00 -63.14 21.91
N SER A 61 -10.99 -63.43 21.05
CA SER A 61 -11.13 -62.76 19.76
C SER A 61 -11.40 -61.26 19.91
N SER A 62 -12.27 -60.85 20.83
CA SER A 62 -12.52 -59.43 21.12
C SER A 62 -11.27 -58.74 21.67
N SER A 63 -10.46 -59.43 22.46
CA SER A 63 -9.20 -58.90 23.00
C SER A 63 -8.16 -58.68 21.90
N ASP A 64 -8.08 -59.58 20.92
CA ASP A 64 -7.20 -59.42 19.75
C ASP A 64 -7.60 -58.21 18.89
N VAL A 65 -8.91 -58.03 18.64
CA VAL A 65 -9.44 -56.87 17.92
C VAL A 65 -9.14 -55.58 18.69
N LEU A 66 -9.35 -55.58 20.02
CA LEU A 66 -9.03 -54.43 20.87
C LEU A 66 -7.54 -54.10 20.81
N MET A 67 -6.65 -55.09 20.88
CA MET A 67 -5.20 -54.89 20.78
C MET A 67 -4.80 -54.25 19.44
N GLN A 68 -5.41 -54.69 18.33
CA GLN A 68 -5.19 -54.07 17.02
C GLN A 68 -5.69 -52.63 16.98
N GLY A 69 -6.88 -52.37 17.55
CA GLY A 69 -7.45 -51.02 17.70
C GLY A 69 -6.54 -50.10 18.50
N THR A 70 -6.03 -50.54 19.64
CA THR A 70 -5.08 -49.78 20.48
C THR A 70 -3.77 -49.49 19.74
N LYS A 71 -3.24 -50.44 18.96
CA LYS A 71 -2.04 -50.19 18.13
C LYS A 71 -2.29 -49.17 17.02
N GLN A 72 -3.49 -49.15 16.44
CA GLN A 72 -3.87 -48.11 15.47
C GLN A 72 -4.03 -46.75 16.15
N GLN A 73 -4.69 -46.70 17.31
CA GLN A 73 -4.88 -45.48 18.09
C GLN A 73 -3.53 -44.88 18.51
N SER A 74 -2.57 -45.72 18.94
CA SER A 74 -1.20 -45.26 19.26
C SER A 74 -0.55 -44.55 18.07
N ARG A 75 -0.64 -45.13 16.86
CA ARG A 75 -0.08 -44.52 15.65
C ARG A 75 -0.77 -43.18 15.30
N GLN A 76 -2.07 -43.08 15.52
CA GLN A 76 -2.80 -41.83 15.32
C GLN A 76 -2.37 -40.76 16.32
N ILE A 77 -2.11 -41.14 17.58
CA ILE A 77 -1.58 -40.22 18.59
C ILE A 77 -0.20 -39.69 18.19
N ASP A 78 0.70 -40.54 17.71
CA ASP A 78 2.03 -40.12 17.24
C ASP A 78 1.94 -39.11 16.08
N GLN A 79 0.98 -39.31 15.17
CA GLN A 79 0.71 -38.37 14.09
C GLN A 79 0.17 -37.03 14.62
N VAL A 80 -0.75 -37.05 15.58
CA VAL A 80 -1.27 -35.82 16.21
C VAL A 80 -0.17 -35.05 16.92
N VAL A 81 0.74 -35.74 17.62
CA VAL A 81 1.91 -35.12 18.27
C VAL A 81 2.78 -34.42 17.23
N THR A 82 3.06 -35.10 16.12
CA THR A 82 3.86 -34.54 15.02
C THR A 82 3.21 -33.28 14.45
N SER A 83 1.93 -33.35 14.08
CA SER A 83 1.19 -32.19 13.54
C SER A 83 1.07 -31.05 14.57
N SER A 84 0.98 -31.36 15.86
CA SER A 84 0.96 -30.34 16.92
C SER A 84 2.31 -29.62 17.05
N SER A 85 3.41 -30.34 16.85
CA SER A 85 4.75 -29.75 16.81
C SER A 85 4.93 -28.83 15.58
N GLU A 86 4.49 -29.28 14.40
CA GLU A 86 4.52 -28.48 13.17
C GLU A 86 3.65 -27.22 13.28
N MET A 87 2.47 -27.36 13.89
CA MET A 87 1.56 -26.24 14.16
C MET A 87 2.20 -25.24 15.13
N SER A 88 2.88 -25.71 16.18
CA SER A 88 3.58 -24.84 17.14
C SER A 88 4.69 -24.04 16.45
N GLN A 89 5.43 -24.66 15.54
CA GLN A 89 6.45 -23.96 14.75
C GLN A 89 5.82 -22.92 13.82
N SER A 90 4.75 -23.28 13.11
CA SER A 90 4.01 -22.35 12.25
C SER A 90 3.50 -21.12 13.02
N ILE A 91 3.04 -21.30 14.27
CA ILE A 91 2.59 -20.20 15.12
C ILE A 91 3.75 -19.25 15.47
N ILE A 92 4.94 -19.78 15.75
CA ILE A 92 6.13 -18.97 15.99
C ILE A 92 6.50 -18.15 14.75
N ASP A 93 6.42 -18.75 13.56
CA ASP A 93 6.74 -18.07 12.31
C ASP A 93 5.70 -16.98 11.98
N VAL A 94 4.42 -17.25 12.21
CA VAL A 94 3.35 -16.24 12.08
C VAL A 94 3.56 -15.09 13.06
N ALA A 95 3.94 -15.36 14.31
CA ALA A 95 4.22 -14.32 15.30
C ALA A 95 5.41 -13.45 14.89
N ARG A 96 6.49 -14.05 14.35
CA ARG A 96 7.63 -13.31 13.80
C ARG A 96 7.23 -12.42 12.64
N ASN A 97 6.56 -12.99 11.63
CA ASN A 97 6.09 -12.24 10.47
C ASN A 97 5.18 -11.07 10.85
N THR A 98 4.33 -11.25 11.87
CA THR A 98 3.45 -10.19 12.38
C THR A 98 4.25 -9.09 13.08
N SER A 99 5.29 -9.44 13.83
CA SER A 99 6.21 -8.48 14.44
C SER A 99 6.94 -7.66 13.38
N ASP A 100 7.50 -8.33 12.38
CA ASP A 100 8.24 -7.68 11.28
C ASP A 100 7.31 -6.76 10.47
N ALA A 101 6.08 -7.18 10.18
CA ALA A 101 5.07 -6.36 9.52
C ALA A 101 4.68 -5.12 10.35
N SER A 102 4.62 -5.26 11.68
CA SER A 102 4.35 -4.13 12.59
C SER A 102 5.52 -3.14 12.58
N GLU A 103 6.76 -3.62 12.59
CA GLU A 103 7.95 -2.77 12.50
C GLU A 103 8.02 -2.04 11.16
N ALA A 104 7.82 -2.75 10.04
CA ALA A 104 7.79 -2.15 8.71
C ALA A 104 6.69 -1.07 8.59
N THR A 105 5.52 -1.30 9.20
CA THR A 105 4.43 -0.31 9.24
C THR A 105 4.83 0.93 10.04
N ARG A 106 5.54 0.77 11.16
CA ARG A 106 6.05 1.92 11.94
C ARG A 106 7.07 2.72 11.15
N GLN A 107 8.02 2.05 10.50
CA GLN A 107 9.01 2.70 9.64
C GLN A 107 8.34 3.45 8.48
N ALA A 108 7.33 2.87 7.83
CA ALA A 108 6.56 3.54 6.79
C ALA A 108 5.85 4.80 7.31
N ALA A 109 5.29 4.75 8.53
CA ALA A 109 4.66 5.91 9.16
C ALA A 109 5.66 7.03 9.48
N ASP A 110 6.88 6.67 9.91
CA ASP A 110 7.94 7.65 10.17
C ASP A 110 8.43 8.30 8.86
N ILE A 111 8.62 7.52 7.80
CA ILE A 111 8.96 8.04 6.46
C ILE A 111 7.85 8.96 5.93
N ALA A 112 6.57 8.61 6.12
CA ALA A 112 5.45 9.47 5.73
C ALA A 112 5.46 10.80 6.50
N ARG A 113 5.80 10.78 7.79
CA ARG A 113 5.94 11.98 8.62
C ARG A 113 7.11 12.86 8.15
N GLU A 114 8.26 12.27 7.83
CA GLU A 114 9.39 13.01 7.24
C GLU A 114 9.02 13.61 5.87
N GLY A 115 8.33 12.83 5.02
CA GLY A 115 7.83 13.29 3.73
C GLY A 115 6.88 14.48 3.86
N LYS A 116 6.03 14.52 4.90
CA LYS A 116 5.16 15.66 5.19
C LYS A 116 5.97 16.93 5.47
N VAL A 117 7.00 16.85 6.30
CA VAL A 117 7.86 18.00 6.62
C VAL A 117 8.51 18.56 5.35
N ILE A 118 9.02 17.69 4.47
CA ILE A 118 9.62 18.10 3.19
C ILE A 118 8.59 18.81 2.28
N VAL A 119 7.34 18.32 2.25
CA VAL A 119 6.26 18.96 1.49
C VAL A 119 5.91 20.34 2.06
N GLU A 120 5.84 20.48 3.39
CA GLU A 120 5.59 21.76 4.07
C GLU A 120 6.70 22.78 3.77
N GLU A 121 7.96 22.37 3.87
CA GLU A 121 9.12 23.21 3.49
C GLU A 121 9.07 23.62 2.01
N SER A 122 8.65 22.70 1.13
CA SER A 122 8.50 22.98 -0.31
C SER A 122 7.41 24.01 -0.59
N VAL A 123 6.26 23.92 0.12
CA VAL A 123 5.18 24.91 0.02
C VAL A 123 5.68 26.29 0.45
N GLU A 124 6.38 26.37 1.58
CA GLU A 124 6.94 27.63 2.07
C GLU A 124 7.94 28.22 1.06
N GLY A 125 8.82 27.40 0.49
CA GLY A 125 9.76 27.80 -0.55
C GLY A 125 9.08 28.35 -1.81
N ILE A 126 8.02 27.70 -2.28
CA ILE A 126 7.26 28.16 -3.45
C ILE A 126 6.53 29.48 -3.15
N LEU A 127 5.95 29.64 -1.95
CA LEU A 127 5.33 30.91 -1.54
C LEU A 127 6.35 32.05 -1.49
N GLY A 128 7.57 31.78 -1.01
CA GLY A 128 8.68 32.74 -1.07
C GLY A 128 9.07 33.12 -2.49
N LEU A 129 9.07 32.15 -3.41
CA LEU A 129 9.34 32.38 -4.84
C LEU A 129 8.26 33.24 -5.50
N VAL A 130 6.98 32.94 -5.26
CA VAL A 130 5.83 33.74 -5.74
C VAL A 130 5.97 35.20 -5.29
N LYS A 131 6.27 35.44 -4.01
CA LYS A 131 6.51 36.79 -3.49
C LYS A 131 7.69 37.51 -4.15
N SER A 132 8.76 36.76 -4.47
CA SER A 132 9.92 37.32 -5.16
C SER A 132 9.57 37.71 -6.61
N ILE A 133 8.77 36.89 -7.28
CA ILE A 133 8.26 37.16 -8.64
C ILE A 133 7.35 38.40 -8.65
N GLU A 134 6.48 38.58 -7.65
CA GLU A 134 5.66 39.79 -7.49
C GLU A 134 6.53 41.05 -7.40
N SER A 135 7.60 41.03 -6.60
CA SER A 135 8.52 42.17 -6.50
C SER A 135 9.28 42.47 -7.80
N ILE A 136 9.63 41.43 -8.57
CA ILE A 136 10.21 41.60 -9.91
C ILE A 136 9.18 42.23 -10.85
N SER A 137 7.90 41.83 -10.77
CA SER A 137 6.82 42.41 -11.57
C SER A 137 6.71 43.91 -11.36
N GLU A 138 6.70 44.37 -10.10
CA GLU A 138 6.64 45.80 -9.76
C GLU A 138 7.83 46.58 -10.35
N THR A 139 9.03 45.99 -10.30
CA THR A 139 10.25 46.61 -10.83
C THR A 139 10.20 46.74 -12.36
N ILE A 140 9.72 45.71 -13.04
CA ILE A 140 9.60 45.66 -14.50
C ILE A 140 8.48 46.59 -14.99
N GLU A 141 7.35 46.66 -14.30
CA GLU A 141 6.30 47.65 -14.58
C GLU A 141 6.84 49.08 -14.44
N GLY A 142 7.63 49.34 -13.41
CA GLY A 142 8.35 50.61 -13.24
C GLY A 142 9.30 50.93 -14.40
N LEU A 143 10.01 49.93 -14.93
CA LEU A 143 10.87 50.09 -16.12
C LEU A 143 10.03 50.41 -17.36
N GLY A 144 8.88 49.75 -17.54
CA GLY A 144 7.96 50.00 -18.65
C GLY A 144 7.43 51.44 -18.66
N MET A 145 7.01 51.95 -17.50
CA MET A 145 6.58 53.34 -17.36
C MET A 145 7.69 54.34 -17.71
N ARG A 146 8.90 54.15 -17.16
CA ARG A 146 10.06 55.01 -17.47
C ARG A 146 10.45 54.95 -18.95
N SER A 147 10.36 53.79 -19.57
CA SER A 147 10.62 53.63 -21.01
C SER A 147 9.57 54.36 -21.85
N SER A 148 8.30 54.38 -21.42
CA SER A 148 7.25 55.18 -22.05
C SER A 148 7.53 56.67 -21.95
N GLU A 149 7.91 57.16 -20.78
CA GLU A 149 8.29 58.57 -20.57
C GLU A 149 9.48 58.98 -21.46
N ILE A 150 10.49 58.12 -21.59
CA ILE A 150 11.62 58.37 -22.50
C ILE A 150 11.12 58.43 -23.96
N GLY A 151 10.22 57.54 -24.36
CA GLY A 151 9.62 57.56 -25.69
C GLY A 151 8.94 58.89 -26.02
N GLU A 152 8.14 59.43 -25.10
CA GLU A 152 7.50 60.73 -25.25
C GLU A 152 8.53 61.86 -25.41
N ILE A 153 9.60 61.84 -24.61
CA ILE A 153 10.68 62.84 -24.71
C ILE A 153 11.39 62.75 -26.08
N VAL A 154 11.65 61.53 -26.57
CA VAL A 154 12.32 61.32 -27.86
C VAL A 154 11.47 61.87 -29.01
N THR A 155 10.15 61.65 -28.98
CA THR A 155 9.23 62.25 -29.97
C THR A 155 9.28 63.78 -29.96
N VAL A 156 9.33 64.41 -28.78
CA VAL A 156 9.46 65.87 -28.68
C VAL A 156 10.80 66.36 -29.24
N ILE A 157 11.90 65.63 -29.03
CA ILE A 157 13.21 66.00 -29.59
C ILE A 157 13.22 65.85 -31.11
N GLU A 158 12.58 64.81 -31.64
CA GLU A 158 12.40 64.61 -33.09
C GLU A 158 11.63 65.78 -33.71
N ASP A 159 10.50 66.18 -33.11
CA ASP A 159 9.73 67.36 -33.52
C ASP A 159 10.57 68.65 -33.50
N ILE A 160 11.41 68.84 -32.48
CA ILE A 160 12.32 69.99 -32.37
C ILE A 160 13.39 69.94 -33.48
N ALA A 161 13.96 68.76 -33.76
CA ALA A 161 14.96 68.58 -34.81
C ALA A 161 14.37 68.90 -36.19
N ASP A 162 13.15 68.44 -36.48
CA ASP A 162 12.44 68.71 -37.73
C ASP A 162 12.09 70.20 -37.89
N GLN A 163 11.62 70.85 -36.82
CA GLN A 163 11.40 72.30 -36.82
C GLN A 163 12.71 73.07 -37.04
N THR A 164 13.80 72.64 -36.40
CA THR A 164 15.12 73.25 -36.54
C THR A 164 15.65 73.09 -37.96
N ASN A 165 15.44 71.93 -38.59
CA ASN A 165 15.79 71.65 -39.98
C ASN A 165 15.02 72.57 -40.94
N LEU A 166 13.71 72.73 -40.73
CA LEU A 166 12.86 73.65 -41.49
C LEU A 166 13.28 75.12 -41.32
N LEU A 167 13.60 75.54 -40.10
CA LEU A 167 14.10 76.88 -39.80
C LEU A 167 15.44 77.15 -40.49
N ALA A 168 16.36 76.19 -40.42
CA ALA A 168 17.66 76.27 -41.07
C ALA A 168 17.55 76.33 -42.60
N LEU A 169 16.65 75.56 -43.19
CA LEU A 169 16.35 75.60 -44.62
C LEU A 169 15.83 76.98 -45.06
N ASN A 170 14.86 77.53 -44.31
CA ASN A 170 14.34 78.87 -44.58
C ASN A 170 15.43 79.95 -44.46
N ALA A 171 16.31 79.84 -43.45
CA ALA A 171 17.44 80.74 -43.29
C ALA A 171 18.47 80.62 -44.44
N ALA A 172 18.74 79.41 -44.92
CA ALA A 172 19.63 79.18 -46.07
C ALA A 172 19.05 79.79 -47.36
N ILE A 173 17.73 79.67 -47.59
CA ILE A 173 17.03 80.29 -48.72
C ILE A 173 17.17 81.82 -48.66
N GLU A 174 16.91 82.43 -47.50
CA GLU A 174 16.95 83.89 -47.37
C GLU A 174 18.40 84.42 -47.43
N ALA A 175 19.38 83.66 -46.92
CA ALA A 175 20.80 83.98 -47.06
C ALA A 175 21.25 83.93 -48.52
N ALA A 176 20.79 82.96 -49.32
CA ALA A 176 21.04 82.91 -50.76
C ALA A 176 20.40 84.11 -51.50
N ARG A 177 19.24 84.56 -51.04
CA ARG A 177 18.52 85.72 -51.58
C ARG A 177 19.23 87.05 -51.33
N ALA A 178 19.96 87.17 -50.22
CA ALA A 178 20.78 88.33 -49.88
C ALA A 178 22.13 88.42 -50.66
N GLY A 179 22.46 87.42 -51.48
CA GLY A 179 23.66 87.40 -52.31
C GLY A 179 24.96 87.42 -51.50
N GLU A 180 25.95 88.22 -51.92
CA GLU A 180 27.27 88.28 -51.27
C GLU A 180 27.23 88.71 -49.79
N GLN A 181 26.22 89.48 -49.37
CA GLN A 181 26.06 89.91 -47.97
C GLN A 181 25.54 88.79 -47.05
N GLY A 182 24.89 87.77 -47.61
CA GLY A 182 24.32 86.62 -46.86
C GLY A 182 25.26 85.43 -46.73
N ARG A 183 26.46 85.49 -47.33
CA ARG A 183 27.35 84.33 -47.50
C ARG A 183 27.80 83.69 -46.19
N GLY A 184 28.05 84.49 -45.15
CA GLY A 184 28.36 83.99 -43.80
C GLY A 184 27.16 83.35 -43.10
N PHE A 185 25.95 83.91 -43.30
CA PHE A 185 24.71 83.33 -42.77
C PHE A 185 24.34 82.01 -43.45
N ALA A 186 24.60 81.88 -44.76
CA ALA A 186 24.35 80.66 -45.50
C ALA A 186 25.15 79.46 -44.95
N VAL A 187 26.43 79.67 -44.60
CA VAL A 187 27.28 78.62 -44.02
C VAL A 187 26.77 78.18 -42.65
N VAL A 188 26.35 79.14 -41.81
CA VAL A 188 25.78 78.82 -40.49
C VAL A 188 24.46 78.06 -40.63
N ALA A 189 23.59 78.49 -41.55
CA ALA A 189 22.31 77.82 -41.80
C ALA A 189 22.51 76.37 -42.27
N ASP A 190 23.47 76.10 -43.17
CA ASP A 190 23.79 74.74 -43.60
C ASP A 190 24.37 73.86 -42.48
N GLU A 191 25.17 74.42 -41.58
CA GLU A 191 25.71 73.69 -40.43
C GLU A 191 24.62 73.35 -39.40
N VAL A 192 23.70 74.29 -39.13
CA VAL A 192 22.52 74.04 -38.29
C VAL A 192 21.61 72.99 -38.93
N ARG A 193 21.42 73.02 -40.25
CA ARG A 193 20.64 72.01 -41.00
C ARG A 193 21.24 70.62 -40.84
N LYS A 194 22.55 70.48 -41.02
CA LYS A 194 23.27 69.20 -40.79
C LYS A 194 23.15 68.73 -39.34
N LEU A 195 23.25 69.64 -38.37
CA LEU A 195 23.12 69.29 -36.95
C LEU A 195 21.70 68.80 -36.63
N ALA A 196 20.68 69.42 -37.21
CA ALA A 196 19.29 69.01 -37.10
C ALA A 196 19.06 67.61 -37.72
N GLU A 197 19.53 67.36 -38.94
CA GLU A 197 19.49 66.02 -39.57
C GLU A 197 20.20 64.96 -38.72
N LYS A 198 21.37 65.30 -38.15
CA LYS A 198 22.12 64.38 -37.28
C LYS A 198 21.40 64.11 -35.96
N THR A 199 20.68 65.10 -35.42
CA THR A 199 19.86 64.97 -34.22
C THR A 199 18.66 64.07 -34.49
N SER A 200 17.94 64.29 -35.60
CA SER A 200 16.79 63.48 -36.04
C SER A 200 17.18 62.00 -36.23
N ASN A 201 18.30 61.73 -36.88
CA ASN A 201 18.81 60.36 -37.02
C ASN A 201 19.13 59.72 -35.66
N ALA A 202 19.77 60.45 -34.74
CA ALA A 202 20.09 59.94 -33.41
C ALA A 202 18.83 59.70 -32.56
N THR A 203 17.81 60.56 -32.65
CA THR A 203 16.52 60.34 -31.97
C THR A 203 15.79 59.12 -32.54
N GLY A 204 15.84 58.91 -33.86
CA GLY A 204 15.29 57.70 -34.48
C GLY A 204 15.93 56.42 -33.96
N GLU A 205 17.26 56.38 -33.83
CA GLU A 205 17.96 55.25 -33.22
C GLU A 205 17.55 55.04 -31.75
N ILE A 206 17.40 56.10 -30.96
CA ILE A 206 16.94 56.01 -29.57
C ILE A 206 15.49 55.51 -29.50
N ALA A 207 14.60 55.99 -30.37
CA ALA A 207 13.21 55.56 -30.44
C ALA A 207 13.10 54.05 -30.71
N GLU A 208 13.91 53.53 -31.64
CA GLU A 208 13.98 52.08 -31.92
C GLU A 208 14.44 51.29 -30.68
N LYS A 209 15.46 51.78 -29.96
CA LYS A 209 15.95 51.13 -28.72
C LYS A 209 14.89 51.14 -27.63
N VAL A 210 14.18 52.25 -27.45
CA VAL A 210 13.10 52.39 -26.46
C VAL A 210 11.95 51.44 -26.80
N ALA A 211 11.55 51.35 -28.07
CA ALA A 211 10.51 50.43 -28.52
C ALA A 211 10.88 48.97 -28.22
N MET A 212 12.14 48.57 -28.48
CA MET A 212 12.62 47.23 -28.11
C MET A 212 12.59 46.98 -26.60
N ILE A 213 12.97 47.97 -25.78
CA ILE A 213 12.86 47.85 -24.32
C ILE A 213 11.39 47.66 -23.91
N GLN A 214 10.46 48.44 -24.45
CA GLN A 214 9.03 48.30 -24.15
C GLN A 214 8.49 46.92 -24.51
N GLU A 215 8.86 46.40 -25.70
CA GLU A 215 8.49 45.05 -26.14
C GLU A 215 9.07 43.97 -25.21
N GLU A 216 10.36 44.05 -24.87
CA GLU A 216 11.01 43.15 -23.92
C GLU A 216 10.33 43.17 -22.54
N THR A 217 10.05 44.35 -22.03
CA THR A 217 9.37 44.56 -20.74
C THR A 217 7.99 43.90 -20.75
N GLY A 218 7.21 44.08 -21.82
CA GLY A 218 5.89 43.46 -21.98
C GLY A 218 5.96 41.93 -22.03
N ARG A 219 6.95 41.37 -22.75
CA ARG A 219 7.19 39.92 -22.77
C ARG A 219 7.57 39.39 -21.39
N THR A 220 8.41 40.11 -20.64
CA THR A 220 8.80 39.73 -19.28
C THR A 220 7.61 39.72 -18.32
N ILE A 221 6.71 40.71 -18.39
CA ILE A 221 5.49 40.74 -17.56
C ILE A 221 4.59 39.53 -17.86
N ALA A 222 4.41 39.17 -19.13
CA ALA A 222 3.63 38.00 -19.52
C ALA A 222 4.21 36.70 -18.92
N ALA A 223 5.54 36.53 -19.00
CA ALA A 223 6.23 35.37 -18.42
C ALA A 223 6.13 35.32 -16.88
N ILE A 224 6.22 36.47 -16.22
CA ILE A 224 6.04 36.61 -14.77
C ILE A 224 4.62 36.16 -14.35
N LYS A 225 3.60 36.59 -15.10
CA LYS A 225 2.21 36.22 -14.81
C LYS A 225 1.98 34.71 -14.93
N GLU A 226 2.52 34.10 -15.99
CA GLU A 226 2.48 32.66 -16.17
C GLU A 226 3.22 31.93 -15.02
N GLY A 227 4.40 32.41 -14.63
CA GLY A 227 5.15 31.87 -13.49
C GLY A 227 4.37 31.91 -12.17
N ASN A 228 3.63 32.99 -11.91
CA ASN A 228 2.78 33.11 -10.73
C ASN A 228 1.60 32.12 -10.74
N GLU A 229 0.94 31.94 -11.89
CA GLU A 229 -0.12 30.93 -12.04
C GLU A 229 0.43 29.52 -11.80
N GLN A 230 1.60 29.19 -12.37
CA GLN A 230 2.28 27.92 -12.15
C GLN A 230 2.67 27.71 -10.67
N GLY A 231 3.19 28.74 -10.01
CA GLY A 231 3.49 28.71 -8.58
C GLY A 231 2.25 28.42 -7.73
N GLY A 232 1.13 29.07 -8.03
CA GLY A 232 -0.16 28.81 -7.36
C GLY A 232 -0.68 27.39 -7.57
N HIS A 233 -0.49 26.82 -8.76
CA HIS A 233 -0.79 25.41 -9.03
C HIS A 233 0.13 24.46 -8.25
N ALA A 234 1.42 24.77 -8.17
CA ALA A 234 2.39 23.97 -7.42
C ALA A 234 2.08 23.94 -5.92
N VAL A 235 1.72 25.08 -5.33
CA VAL A 235 1.26 25.15 -3.92
C VAL A 235 0.01 24.29 -3.70
N ASN A 236 -1.00 24.39 -4.57
CA ASN A 236 -2.21 23.58 -4.44
C ASN A 236 -1.93 22.08 -4.57
N ALA A 237 -1.05 21.68 -5.49
CA ALA A 237 -0.66 20.29 -5.67
C ALA A 237 0.10 19.76 -4.44
N ALA A 238 1.08 20.51 -3.97
CA ALA A 238 1.86 20.17 -2.78
C ALA A 238 0.98 20.07 -1.52
N SER A 239 0.08 21.02 -1.30
CA SER A 239 -0.88 20.98 -0.17
C SER A 239 -1.80 19.76 -0.22
N LYS A 240 -2.26 19.34 -1.41
CA LYS A 240 -3.03 18.10 -1.56
C LYS A 240 -2.18 16.86 -1.26
N SER A 241 -0.94 16.82 -1.73
CA SER A 241 -0.02 15.73 -1.39
C SER A 241 0.28 15.66 0.11
N GLY A 242 0.43 16.80 0.77
CA GLY A 242 0.62 16.90 2.22
C GLY A 242 -0.60 16.37 3.00
N ALA A 243 -1.82 16.71 2.57
CA ALA A 243 -3.04 16.19 3.18
C ALA A 243 -3.22 14.67 3.00
N SER A 244 -2.81 14.12 1.85
CA SER A 244 -2.85 12.66 1.62
C SER A 244 -1.87 11.87 2.49
N LEU A 245 -0.84 12.52 3.04
CA LEU A 245 0.07 11.90 4.01
C LEU A 245 -0.52 11.86 5.44
N GLU A 246 -1.66 12.52 5.68
CA GLU A 246 -2.38 12.46 6.97
C GLU A 246 -3.41 11.33 7.06
N SER A 247 -3.84 10.76 5.93
CA SER A 247 -4.86 9.70 5.85
C SER A 247 -4.25 8.30 5.87
#